data_AF-A0A847EWH8-F1
#
_entry.id   AF-A0A847EWH8-F1
#
_cell.length_a   1.000
_cell.length_b   1.000
_cell.length_c   1.000
_cell.angle_alpha   90.00
_cell.angle_beta   90.00
_cell.angle_gamma   90.00
#
_symmetry.space_group_name_H-M   'P 1'
#
loop_
_entity.id
_entity.type
_entity.pdbx_description
1 polymer ?
#
loop_
_entity_poly.entity_id
_entity_poly.type
_entity_poly.pdbx_seq_one_letter_code
_entity_poly.pdbx_strand_id
1 'polypeptide(L)'
;MKRILLAFLSLTMATLTFAQYADVASVDADVASVDADVASVDADVDTGNADIATQKLEPKATMTFGFLNGGGGLVGADMEFLVADRVGIQLGAGLVSYGFGINYHLGKGVRTSMINFGLWHQGVGEGHTQTLIGPSYIFRAKKLFTSQIGLGFLYKEGPAWPADKVHSPVMLLYSLGIYLPL
;
A
#
# COMPACT_ATOMS: atom_id res chain seq x y z
N MET A 1 15.45 -77.78 46.83
CA MET A 1 14.70 -77.36 45.62
C MET A 1 13.80 -76.14 45.82
N LYS A 2 12.84 -76.14 46.77
CA LYS A 2 11.87 -75.01 46.93
C LYS A 2 12.49 -73.61 47.09
N ARG A 3 13.58 -73.45 47.86
CA ARG A 3 14.26 -72.16 48.06
C ARG A 3 14.93 -71.61 46.79
N ILE A 4 15.46 -72.49 45.95
CA ILE A 4 16.12 -72.12 44.68
C ILE A 4 15.05 -71.66 43.68
N LEU A 5 13.93 -72.38 43.59
CA LEU A 5 12.82 -72.03 42.72
C LEU A 5 12.20 -70.66 43.09
N LEU A 6 12.04 -70.38 44.38
CA LEU A 6 11.55 -69.08 44.87
C LEU A 6 12.52 -67.93 44.52
N ALA A 7 13.83 -68.15 44.67
CA ALA A 7 14.85 -67.18 44.33
C ALA A 7 14.91 -66.88 42.82
N PHE A 8 14.72 -67.90 41.98
CA PHE A 8 14.60 -67.73 40.53
C PHE A 8 13.34 -66.94 40.17
N LEU A 9 12.19 -67.27 40.76
CA LEU A 9 10.93 -66.55 40.50
C LEU A 9 11.01 -65.08 40.93
N SER A 10 11.62 -64.78 42.09
CA SER A 10 11.80 -63.41 42.57
C SER A 10 12.77 -62.62 41.69
N LEU A 11 13.84 -63.26 41.21
CA LEU A 11 14.80 -62.62 40.31
C LEU A 11 14.15 -62.31 38.96
N THR A 12 13.34 -63.24 38.43
CA THR A 12 12.63 -63.07 37.15
C THR A 12 11.58 -61.95 37.23
N MET A 13 10.80 -61.89 38.32
CA MET A 13 9.87 -60.77 38.55
C MET A 13 10.59 -59.43 38.67
N ALA A 14 11.71 -59.36 39.38
CA ALA A 14 12.50 -58.14 39.53
C ALA A 14 13.06 -57.65 38.19
N THR A 15 13.49 -58.56 37.32
CA THR A 15 13.96 -58.19 35.97
C THR A 15 12.83 -57.69 35.07
N LEU A 16 11.63 -58.28 35.18
CA LEU A 16 10.45 -57.86 34.41
C LEU A 16 9.96 -56.46 34.85
N THR A 17 9.90 -56.19 36.16
CA THR A 17 9.54 -54.86 36.65
C THR A 17 10.58 -53.80 36.29
N PHE A 18 11.87 -54.15 36.30
CA PHE A 18 12.93 -53.23 35.88
C PHE A 18 12.86 -52.90 34.38
N ALA A 19 12.63 -53.90 33.53
CA ALA A 19 12.43 -53.71 32.10
C ALA A 19 11.21 -52.82 31.79
N GLN A 20 10.07 -53.09 32.46
CA GLN A 20 8.86 -52.29 32.30
C GLN A 20 9.05 -50.83 32.76
N TYR A 21 9.83 -50.60 33.82
CA TYR A 21 10.16 -49.25 34.29
C TYR A 21 11.09 -48.52 33.31
N ALA A 22 12.04 -49.22 32.71
CA ALA A 22 12.92 -48.66 31.68
C ALA A 22 12.15 -48.27 30.42
N ASP A 23 11.17 -49.07 29.99
CA ASP A 23 10.32 -48.75 28.85
C ASP A 23 9.47 -47.50 29.11
N VAL A 24 8.85 -47.39 30.29
CA VAL A 24 8.07 -46.19 30.66
C VAL A 24 8.97 -44.95 30.70
N ALA A 25 10.19 -45.05 31.24
CA ALA A 25 11.13 -43.94 31.24
C ALA A 25 11.54 -43.49 29.83
N SER A 26 11.59 -44.41 28.85
CA SER A 26 11.84 -44.04 27.45
C SER A 26 10.66 -43.31 26.82
N VAL A 27 9.42 -43.74 27.12
CA VAL A 27 8.21 -43.06 26.66
C VAL A 27 8.10 -41.65 27.26
N ASP A 28 8.42 -41.49 28.54
CA ASP A 28 8.42 -40.18 29.20
C ASP A 28 9.43 -39.23 28.56
N ALA A 29 10.59 -39.74 28.14
CA ALA A 29 11.60 -38.97 27.41
C ALA A 29 11.11 -38.55 26.01
N ASP A 30 10.42 -39.46 25.30
CA ASP A 30 9.83 -39.17 24.00
C ASP A 30 8.72 -38.11 24.13
N VAL A 31 7.83 -38.24 25.12
CA VAL A 31 6.76 -37.25 25.39
C VAL A 31 7.36 -35.89 25.72
N ALA A 32 8.41 -35.83 26.55
CA ALA A 32 9.08 -34.58 26.85
C ALA A 32 9.70 -33.92 25.59
N SER A 33 10.18 -34.72 24.64
CA SER A 33 10.68 -34.21 23.37
C SER A 33 9.54 -33.67 22.48
N VAL A 34 8.39 -34.35 22.45
CA VAL A 34 7.20 -33.91 21.71
C VAL A 34 6.65 -32.61 22.31
N ASP A 35 6.60 -32.49 23.64
CA ASP A 35 6.14 -31.26 24.31
C ASP A 35 7.05 -30.08 23.96
N ALA A 36 8.36 -30.31 23.86
CA ALA A 36 9.31 -29.29 23.42
C ALA A 36 9.09 -28.89 21.95
N ASP A 37 8.84 -29.87 21.07
CA ASP A 37 8.53 -29.63 19.67
C ASP A 37 7.22 -28.85 19.52
N VAL A 38 6.16 -29.22 20.25
CA VAL A 38 4.87 -28.51 20.25
C VAL A 38 5.04 -27.07 20.72
N ALA A 39 5.80 -26.84 21.79
CA ALA A 39 6.08 -25.49 22.27
C ALA A 39 6.82 -24.64 21.23
N SER A 40 7.70 -25.24 20.42
CA SER A 40 8.37 -24.53 19.33
C SER A 40 7.41 -24.18 18.18
N VAL A 41 6.48 -25.08 17.85
CA VAL A 41 5.45 -24.84 16.83
C VAL A 41 4.50 -23.73 17.28
N ASP A 42 4.08 -23.73 18.55
CA ASP A 42 3.20 -22.68 19.08
C ASP A 42 3.88 -21.30 19.00
N ALA A 43 5.19 -21.22 19.28
CA ALA A 43 5.95 -19.98 19.13
C ALA A 43 6.07 -19.52 17.66
N ASP A 44 6.26 -20.45 16.72
CA ASP A 44 6.28 -20.15 15.28
C ASP A 44 4.90 -19.70 14.78
N VAL A 45 3.82 -20.29 15.29
CA VAL A 45 2.45 -19.87 14.98
C VAL A 45 2.17 -18.48 15.53
N ASP A 46 2.58 -18.18 16.76
CA ASP A 46 2.40 -16.87 17.38
C ASP A 46 3.17 -15.77 16.64
N THR A 47 4.41 -16.06 16.23
CA THR A 47 5.19 -15.12 15.39
C THR A 47 4.56 -14.93 14.01
N GLY A 48 4.10 -16.00 13.35
CA GLY A 48 3.37 -15.90 12.09
C GLY A 48 2.08 -15.08 12.20
N ASN A 49 1.31 -15.26 13.28
CA ASN A 49 0.10 -14.48 13.55
C ASN A 49 0.42 -13.00 13.77
N ALA A 50 1.50 -12.69 14.49
CA ALA A 50 1.95 -11.30 14.68
C ALA A 50 2.39 -10.65 13.36
N ASP A 51 3.07 -11.39 12.48
CA ASP A 51 3.48 -10.90 11.16
C ASP A 51 2.27 -10.59 10.26
N ILE A 52 1.26 -11.47 10.26
CA ILE A 52 0.00 -11.25 9.53
C ILE A 52 -0.72 -10.02 10.06
N ALA A 53 -0.81 -9.86 11.39
CA ALA A 53 -1.43 -8.70 12.02
C ALA A 53 -0.71 -7.38 11.70
N THR A 54 0.58 -7.45 11.34
CA THR A 54 1.43 -6.29 11.04
C THR A 54 1.55 -6.00 9.54
N GLN A 55 0.95 -6.82 8.66
CA GLN A 55 0.94 -6.53 7.22
C GLN A 55 0.14 -5.25 6.93
N LYS A 56 0.88 -4.15 6.76
CA LYS A 56 0.33 -2.87 6.37
C LYS A 56 -0.17 -2.97 4.93
N LEU A 57 -1.48 -2.90 4.75
CA LEU A 57 -2.08 -2.76 3.42
C LEU A 57 -1.47 -1.54 2.73
N GLU A 58 -0.90 -1.75 1.55
CA GLU A 58 -0.39 -0.66 0.74
C GLU A 58 -1.55 0.28 0.35
N PRO A 59 -1.39 1.60 0.52
CA PRO A 59 -2.44 2.56 0.23
C PRO A 59 -2.84 2.50 -1.25
N LYS A 60 -4.15 2.50 -1.51
CA LYS A 60 -4.72 2.44 -2.87
C LYS A 60 -5.31 3.76 -3.31
N ALA A 61 -5.39 4.74 -2.41
CA ALA A 61 -5.82 6.08 -2.73
C ALA A 61 -4.78 7.11 -2.27
N THR A 62 -4.85 8.32 -2.79
CA THR A 62 -4.02 9.43 -2.33
C THR A 62 -4.78 10.72 -2.48
N MET A 63 -4.70 11.56 -1.45
CA MET A 63 -5.21 12.92 -1.51
C MET A 63 -4.04 13.89 -1.59
N THR A 64 -4.07 14.78 -2.56
CA THR A 64 -3.07 15.83 -2.78
C THR A 64 -3.70 17.18 -2.53
N PHE A 65 -2.99 18.07 -1.86
CA PHE A 65 -3.39 19.46 -1.62
C PHE A 65 -2.27 20.38 -2.05
N GLY A 66 -2.57 21.48 -2.72
CA GLY A 66 -1.51 22.36 -3.16
C GLY A 66 -1.95 23.53 -4.01
N PHE A 67 -0.93 24.21 -4.55
CA PHE A 67 -1.09 25.32 -5.47
C PHE A 67 -1.21 24.79 -6.89
N LEU A 68 -2.20 25.30 -7.63
CA LEU A 68 -2.49 24.87 -9.00
C LEU A 68 -2.91 23.40 -9.13
N ASN A 69 -3.27 22.77 -8.00
CA ASN A 69 -3.97 21.50 -7.95
C ASN A 69 -5.46 21.68 -8.24
N GLY A 70 -6.17 20.60 -8.51
CA GLY A 70 -7.61 20.67 -8.72
C GLY A 70 -8.03 21.29 -10.06
N GLY A 71 -7.22 21.12 -11.11
CA GLY A 71 -7.48 21.69 -12.44
C GLY A 71 -6.91 23.10 -12.66
N GLY A 72 -5.83 23.46 -11.94
CA GLY A 72 -5.11 24.71 -12.14
C GLY A 72 -5.65 25.91 -11.34
N GLY A 73 -6.47 25.67 -10.31
CA GLY A 73 -6.91 26.72 -9.38
C GLY A 73 -5.81 27.12 -8.41
N LEU A 74 -5.82 28.36 -7.92
CA LEU A 74 -4.75 28.87 -7.06
C LEU A 74 -4.45 27.95 -5.86
N VAL A 75 -5.51 27.43 -5.23
CA VAL A 75 -5.43 26.37 -4.21
C VAL A 75 -6.43 25.29 -4.59
N GLY A 76 -6.05 24.03 -4.46
CA GLY A 76 -6.94 22.92 -4.75
C GLY A 76 -6.48 21.60 -4.16
N ALA A 77 -7.28 20.57 -4.42
CA ALA A 77 -7.00 19.21 -4.02
C ALA A 77 -7.28 18.24 -5.17
N ASP A 78 -6.50 17.15 -5.22
CA ASP A 78 -6.71 16.05 -6.15
C ASP A 78 -6.82 14.74 -5.36
N MET A 79 -7.90 14.01 -5.58
CA MET A 79 -8.09 12.65 -5.09
C MET A 79 -7.74 11.68 -6.21
N GLU A 80 -6.90 10.70 -5.91
CA GLU A 80 -6.50 9.63 -6.81
C GLU A 80 -6.86 8.27 -6.23
N PHE A 81 -7.36 7.39 -7.09
CA PHE A 81 -7.61 5.98 -6.78
C PHE A 81 -6.89 5.09 -7.78
N LEU A 82 -6.14 4.09 -7.29
CA LEU A 82 -5.60 3.04 -8.15
C LEU A 82 -6.71 2.08 -8.58
N VAL A 83 -6.83 1.92 -9.89
CA VAL A 83 -7.66 0.89 -10.52
C VAL A 83 -6.85 -0.35 -10.90
N ALA A 84 -5.52 -0.23 -10.95
CA ALA A 84 -4.57 -1.34 -11.09
C ALA A 84 -3.25 -0.99 -10.39
N ASP A 85 -2.30 -1.94 -10.30
CA ASP A 85 -0.99 -1.75 -9.64
C ASP A 85 -0.26 -0.46 -10.03
N ARG A 86 -0.47 0.03 -11.27
CA ARG A 86 0.19 1.20 -11.85
C ARG A 86 -0.76 2.20 -12.50
N VAL A 87 -2.06 1.96 -12.48
CA VAL A 87 -3.03 2.81 -13.19
C VAL A 87 -3.96 3.45 -12.18
N GLY A 88 -4.05 4.77 -12.23
CA GLY A 88 -4.90 5.57 -11.35
C GLY A 88 -5.88 6.46 -12.11
N ILE A 89 -6.99 6.77 -11.46
CA ILE A 89 -7.94 7.80 -11.89
C ILE A 89 -7.91 8.92 -10.86
N GLN A 90 -7.87 10.16 -11.34
CA GLN A 90 -7.75 11.36 -10.52
C GLN A 90 -8.92 12.32 -10.77
N LEU A 91 -9.45 12.85 -9.68
CA LEU A 91 -10.46 13.91 -9.66
C LEU A 91 -9.92 15.08 -8.84
N GLY A 92 -9.95 16.26 -9.45
CA GLY A 92 -9.43 17.48 -8.89
C GLY A 92 -10.51 18.53 -8.67
N ALA A 93 -10.45 19.22 -7.53
CA ALA A 93 -11.26 20.40 -7.25
C ALA A 93 -10.38 21.52 -6.73
N GLY A 94 -10.38 22.66 -7.42
CA GLY A 94 -9.64 23.86 -7.05
C GLY A 94 -10.58 25.04 -6.82
N LEU A 95 -10.04 26.12 -6.27
CA LEU A 95 -10.77 27.37 -6.14
C LEU A 95 -11.17 27.85 -7.56
N VAL A 96 -12.46 27.74 -7.86
CA VAL A 96 -13.05 28.03 -9.18
C VAL A 96 -12.35 27.25 -10.31
N SER A 97 -12.11 25.97 -10.11
CA SER A 97 -11.56 25.06 -11.13
C SER A 97 -11.84 23.60 -10.76
N TYR A 98 -11.74 22.72 -11.74
CA TYR A 98 -11.77 21.29 -11.51
C TYR A 98 -10.94 20.56 -12.55
N GLY A 99 -10.51 19.35 -12.21
CA GLY A 99 -9.66 18.53 -13.06
C GLY A 99 -10.07 17.07 -13.06
N PHE A 100 -9.67 16.39 -14.12
CA PHE A 100 -9.75 14.94 -14.23
C PHE A 100 -8.45 14.43 -14.82
N GLY A 101 -8.00 13.25 -14.41
CA GLY A 101 -6.78 12.68 -14.97
C GLY A 101 -6.73 11.17 -14.92
N ILE A 102 -5.97 10.60 -15.86
CA ILE A 102 -5.56 9.20 -15.84
C ILE A 102 -4.06 9.17 -15.59
N ASN A 103 -3.66 8.37 -14.60
CA ASN A 103 -2.29 8.29 -14.13
C ASN A 103 -1.68 6.93 -14.47
N TYR A 104 -0.47 6.97 -14.99
CA TYR A 104 0.39 5.79 -15.13
C TYR A 104 1.62 5.96 -14.23
N HIS A 105 1.67 5.19 -13.15
CA HIS A 105 2.75 5.18 -12.19
C HIS A 105 3.99 4.46 -12.72
N LEU A 106 5.16 5.07 -12.49
CA LEU A 106 6.45 4.50 -12.91
C LEU A 106 6.82 3.25 -12.09
N GLY A 107 6.34 3.17 -10.85
CA GLY A 107 6.42 1.98 -10.01
C GLY A 107 5.03 1.47 -9.60
N LYS A 108 5.00 0.44 -8.75
CA LYS A 108 3.75 -0.06 -8.18
C LYS A 108 3.31 0.82 -7.01
N GLY A 109 2.01 1.09 -6.91
CA GLY A 109 1.42 1.80 -5.79
C GLY A 109 1.40 3.33 -5.94
N VAL A 110 0.55 3.97 -5.13
CA VAL A 110 0.26 5.40 -5.22
C VAL A 110 1.48 6.28 -4.92
N ARG A 111 2.43 5.83 -4.10
CA ARG A 111 3.55 6.68 -3.66
C ARG A 111 4.56 7.03 -4.76
N THR A 112 4.45 6.40 -5.94
CA THR A 112 5.44 6.55 -7.00
C THR A 112 5.11 7.70 -7.95
N SER A 113 6.14 8.35 -8.50
CA SER A 113 5.99 9.33 -9.58
C SER A 113 5.30 8.72 -10.80
N MET A 114 4.65 9.55 -11.60
CA MET A 114 3.74 9.10 -12.63
C MET A 114 3.68 10.05 -13.83
N ILE A 115 3.19 9.51 -14.94
CA ILE A 115 2.74 10.29 -16.10
C ILE A 115 1.22 10.42 -15.99
N ASN A 116 0.73 11.65 -15.97
CA ASN A 116 -0.68 12.00 -15.94
C ASN A 116 -1.10 12.49 -17.32
N PHE A 117 -2.25 12.02 -17.79
CA PHE A 117 -2.97 12.64 -18.90
C PHE A 117 -4.21 13.31 -18.31
N GLY A 118 -4.18 14.63 -18.21
CA GLY A 118 -5.13 15.40 -17.43
C GLY A 118 -5.92 16.41 -18.26
N LEU A 119 -7.14 16.67 -17.83
CA LEU A 119 -7.98 17.79 -18.20
C LEU A 119 -8.00 18.80 -17.05
N TRP A 120 -7.67 20.04 -17.33
CA TRP A 120 -7.73 21.16 -16.39
C TRP A 120 -8.79 22.15 -16.86
N HIS A 121 -9.82 22.37 -16.06
CA HIS A 121 -10.88 23.33 -16.35
C HIS A 121 -10.79 24.49 -15.36
N GLN A 122 -10.45 25.67 -15.88
CA GLN A 122 -10.21 26.86 -15.08
C GLN A 122 -11.39 27.84 -15.22
N GLY A 123 -11.98 28.20 -14.09
CA GLY A 123 -13.18 29.02 -14.01
C GLY A 123 -14.49 28.22 -14.11
N VAL A 124 -15.61 28.83 -13.75
CA VAL A 124 -16.97 28.25 -13.84
C VAL A 124 -17.95 29.33 -14.31
N GLY A 125 -18.93 28.95 -15.14
CA GLY A 125 -19.92 29.89 -15.67
C GLY A 125 -19.27 30.96 -16.55
N GLU A 126 -19.63 32.23 -16.34
CA GLU A 126 -19.02 33.37 -17.05
C GLU A 126 -17.55 33.57 -16.68
N GLY A 127 -17.11 33.08 -15.52
CA GLY A 127 -15.71 33.11 -15.09
C GLY A 127 -14.86 32.02 -15.72
N HIS A 128 -15.42 31.13 -16.55
CA HIS A 128 -14.64 30.12 -17.27
C HIS A 128 -13.66 30.79 -18.24
N THR A 129 -12.36 30.55 -18.04
CA THR A 129 -11.31 31.09 -18.89
C THR A 129 -10.91 30.09 -19.95
N GLN A 130 -10.62 28.85 -19.56
CA GLN A 130 -10.03 27.86 -20.47
C GLN A 130 -10.17 26.43 -19.96
N THR A 131 -10.23 25.50 -20.90
CA THR A 131 -10.04 24.06 -20.67
C THR A 131 -8.77 23.62 -21.40
N LEU A 132 -7.87 22.99 -20.65
CA LEU A 132 -6.63 22.41 -21.16
C LEU A 132 -6.70 20.89 -21.07
N ILE A 133 -6.07 20.22 -22.02
CA ILE A 133 -5.82 18.78 -21.95
C ILE A 133 -4.36 18.49 -22.31
N GLY A 134 -3.73 17.56 -21.60
CA GLY A 134 -2.40 17.12 -22.01
C GLY A 134 -1.63 16.30 -20.98
N PRO A 135 -0.42 15.88 -21.36
CA PRO A 135 0.45 15.09 -20.51
C PRO A 135 1.17 15.95 -19.47
N SER A 136 1.39 15.37 -18.29
CA SER A 136 2.22 15.93 -17.23
C SER A 136 3.03 14.83 -16.55
N TYR A 137 4.23 15.16 -16.09
CA TYR A 137 4.97 14.36 -15.13
C TYR A 137 4.66 14.86 -13.72
N ILE A 138 4.18 13.95 -12.87
CA ILE A 138 3.95 14.22 -11.45
C ILE A 138 5.04 13.50 -10.66
N PHE A 139 5.90 14.29 -10.04
CA PHE A 139 6.93 13.82 -9.12
C PHE A 139 6.32 13.63 -7.73
N ARG A 140 6.63 12.48 -7.09
CA ARG A 140 6.33 12.23 -5.68
C ARG A 140 7.62 11.91 -4.93
N ALA A 141 7.93 12.71 -3.92
CA ALA A 141 9.04 12.45 -3.00
C ALA A 141 8.66 11.38 -1.97
N LYS A 142 9.66 10.73 -1.35
CA LYS A 142 9.45 9.63 -0.39
C LYS A 142 8.55 9.96 0.82
N LYS A 143 8.42 11.24 1.17
CA LYS A 143 7.65 11.70 2.34
C LYS A 143 6.27 12.20 1.93
N LEU A 144 6.15 13.51 1.70
CA LEU A 144 4.88 14.20 1.55
C LEU A 144 4.85 15.14 0.34
N PHE A 145 6.00 15.47 -0.25
CA PHE A 145 6.07 16.47 -1.32
C PHE A 145 5.69 15.90 -2.68
N THR A 146 4.93 16.67 -3.45
CA THR A 146 4.67 16.40 -4.86
C THR A 146 4.74 17.67 -5.70
N SER A 147 5.14 17.51 -6.97
CA SER A 147 5.17 18.59 -7.94
C SER A 147 4.81 18.07 -9.32
N GLN A 148 4.13 18.88 -10.11
CA GLN A 148 3.78 18.57 -11.50
C GLN A 148 4.49 19.51 -12.46
N ILE A 149 4.88 18.99 -13.61
CA ILE A 149 5.27 19.78 -14.78
C ILE A 149 4.76 19.09 -16.05
N GLY A 150 4.19 19.84 -16.98
CA GLY A 150 3.59 19.28 -18.19
C GLY A 150 3.20 20.31 -19.23
N LEU A 151 2.55 19.81 -20.28
CA LEU A 151 2.08 20.62 -21.39
C LEU A 151 0.56 20.49 -21.51
N GLY A 152 -0.13 21.62 -21.51
CA GLY A 152 -1.57 21.71 -21.69
C GLY A 152 -1.87 22.31 -23.04
N PHE A 153 -2.58 21.56 -23.88
CA PHE A 153 -3.10 22.04 -25.16
C PHE A 153 -4.47 22.64 -24.93
N LEU A 154 -4.70 23.83 -25.48
CA LEU A 154 -5.98 24.50 -25.39
C LEU A 154 -7.05 23.66 -26.10
N TYR A 155 -7.97 23.12 -25.31
CA TYR A 155 -9.11 22.36 -25.82
C TYR A 155 -10.32 23.26 -26.07
N LYS A 156 -10.56 24.22 -25.16
CA LYS A 156 -11.68 25.15 -25.25
C LYS A 156 -11.38 26.47 -24.57
N GLU A 157 -11.72 27.56 -25.24
CA GLU A 157 -11.76 28.91 -24.68
C GLU A 157 -13.11 29.15 -23.98
N GLY A 158 -13.07 29.82 -22.84
CA GLY A 158 -14.24 30.22 -22.09
C GLY A 158 -14.63 31.69 -22.30
N PRO A 159 -15.77 32.14 -21.77
CA PRO A 159 -16.22 33.53 -21.90
C PRO A 159 -15.24 34.56 -21.31
N ALA A 160 -14.47 34.18 -20.29
CA ALA A 160 -13.44 35.02 -19.68
C ALA A 160 -12.07 34.91 -20.37
N TRP A 161 -12.00 34.27 -21.54
CA TRP A 161 -10.77 34.22 -22.33
C TRP A 161 -10.41 35.61 -22.87
N PRO A 162 -9.19 36.13 -22.60
CA PRO A 162 -8.82 37.48 -23.03
C PRO A 162 -8.69 37.57 -24.56
N ALA A 163 -9.58 38.29 -25.24
CA ALA A 163 -9.54 38.43 -26.70
C ALA A 163 -8.48 39.43 -27.21
N ASP A 164 -7.87 40.20 -26.30
CA ASP A 164 -6.93 41.30 -26.61
C ASP A 164 -5.49 40.83 -26.81
N LYS A 165 -5.21 39.53 -26.69
CA LYS A 165 -3.85 38.97 -26.73
C LYS A 165 -3.76 37.77 -27.67
N VAL A 166 -2.58 37.62 -28.28
CA VAL A 166 -2.22 36.39 -28.99
C VAL A 166 -1.83 35.36 -27.95
N HIS A 167 -2.58 34.26 -27.90
CA HIS A 167 -2.33 33.16 -26.96
C HIS A 167 -1.61 32.01 -27.64
N SER A 168 -0.68 31.40 -26.91
CA SER A 168 -0.09 30.14 -27.33
C SER A 168 -1.14 29.03 -27.20
N PRO A 169 -1.28 28.14 -28.20
CA PRO A 169 -2.15 26.97 -28.08
C PRO A 169 -1.61 25.93 -27.09
N VAL A 170 -0.36 26.10 -26.62
CA VAL A 170 0.30 25.23 -25.64
C VAL A 170 0.72 26.05 -24.43
N MET A 171 0.36 25.57 -23.25
CA MET A 171 0.66 26.18 -21.96
C MET A 171 1.45 25.24 -21.07
N LEU A 172 2.26 25.81 -20.18
CA LEU A 172 2.93 25.04 -19.14
C LEU A 172 1.93 24.69 -18.03
N LEU A 173 1.76 23.41 -17.76
CA LEU A 173 1.04 22.93 -16.57
C LEU A 173 2.06 22.74 -15.46
N TYR A 174 1.80 23.28 -14.28
CA TYR A 174 2.63 23.04 -13.11
C TYR A 174 1.81 23.17 -11.83
N SER A 175 2.19 22.39 -10.81
CA SER A 175 1.57 22.44 -9.49
C SER A 175 2.57 22.01 -8.43
N LEU A 176 2.33 22.43 -7.19
CA LEU A 176 3.14 22.09 -6.03
C LEU A 176 2.23 21.75 -4.88
N GLY A 177 2.50 20.65 -4.19
CA GLY A 177 1.62 20.21 -3.13
C GLY A 177 2.21 19.21 -2.15
N ILE A 178 1.33 18.82 -1.24
CA ILE A 178 1.52 17.75 -0.28
C ILE A 178 0.57 16.62 -0.64
N TYR A 179 1.08 15.40 -0.76
CA TYR A 179 0.30 14.21 -1.00
C TYR A 179 0.27 13.32 0.25
N LEU A 180 -0.90 12.74 0.51
CA LEU A 180 -1.21 11.88 1.65
C LEU A 180 -1.80 10.57 1.11
N PRO A 181 -1.02 9.47 1.12
CA PRO A 181 -1.53 8.14 0.80
C PRO A 181 -2.56 7.68 1.83
N LEU A 182 -3.67 7.14 1.35
CA LEU A 182 -4.84 6.69 2.12
C LEU A 182 -5.03 5.17 1.99
#